data_AF-A0A411HR63-F1
#
_entry.id   AF-A0A411HR63-F1
#
_cell.length_a   1.000
_cell.length_b   1.000
_cell.length_c   1.000
_cell.angle_alpha   90.00
_cell.angle_beta   90.00
_cell.angle_gamma   90.00
#
_symmetry.space_group_name_H-M   'P 1'
#
loop_
_entity.id
_entity.type
_entity.pdbx_description
1 polymer ?
#
loop_
_entity_poly.entity_id
_entity_poly.type
_entity_poly.pdbx_seq_one_letter_code
_entity_poly.pdbx_strand_id
1 'polypeptide(L)'
;MVATFMVKPSRDTNIRYITPLFKLCTLLCIIPPYDFRNYKFTICIKYRIYRALVLVFLLGGAVYCFISKVLYTFDMIQNTVVVVNVLAYISFFLINVTSVTSANFNNFKSLDKFMNELVSIDRKLLAYHITNKTKTSTWLWLEIFLNHVVLFFVMLFDGTLWYLASDNKFHFYMLYENLQKYHTHILSHLMVNLIICLKHRYRIANNLLAEAVKQRDVVNISTKILFKPYKDVYTVKNVIKIFIGLNRMIEYFNKIYGWTLLCIHINIIASLLVSLDFIIEFSSESNILRDKYGLEFILLMSMWSLMALCLGIFLASTANSTINEAQNTSNVSYKLLQYVPPSSTNPHDRELREDLLLLSEQSSLRTPCFTAAGFFNVDYTMLFTLLSSITSYLVVLIQFSN
;
A
#
# COMPACT_ATOMS: atom_id res chain seq x y z
N MET A 1 6.55 4.98 20.46
CA MET A 1 5.99 6.24 19.92
C MET A 1 5.22 6.07 18.60
N VAL A 2 5.36 4.96 17.86
CA VAL A 2 4.64 4.71 16.58
C VAL A 2 3.26 4.04 16.74
N ALA A 3 2.98 3.43 17.91
CA ALA A 3 1.69 2.77 18.15
C ALA A 3 0.53 3.73 18.51
N THR A 4 0.82 4.98 18.88
CA THR A 4 -0.18 5.96 19.34
C THR A 4 -0.77 6.84 18.24
N PHE A 5 -0.33 6.70 16.98
CA PHE A 5 -0.96 7.38 15.83
C PHE A 5 -2.12 6.58 15.19
N MET A 6 -2.48 5.42 15.74
CA MET A 6 -3.75 4.74 15.41
C MET A 6 -4.97 5.33 16.15
N VAL A 7 -4.99 6.66 16.33
CA VAL A 7 -6.15 7.40 16.85
C VAL A 7 -7.19 7.48 15.74
N LYS A 8 -8.30 6.74 15.86
CA LYS A 8 -9.44 6.67 14.91
C LYS A 8 -9.80 8.05 14.32
N PRO A 9 -9.42 8.39 13.07
CA PRO A 9 -10.13 9.40 12.32
C PRO A 9 -11.20 8.65 11.52
N SER A 10 -12.44 9.12 11.54
CA SER A 10 -13.47 8.64 10.61
C SER A 10 -13.05 9.04 9.18
N ARG A 11 -12.21 8.23 8.53
CA ARG A 11 -11.92 8.39 7.10
C ARG A 11 -13.23 8.26 6.35
N ASP A 12 -13.50 9.21 5.45
CA ASP A 12 -14.77 9.29 4.73
C ASP A 12 -15.04 8.02 3.92
N THR A 13 -16.31 7.64 3.82
CA THR A 13 -16.76 6.55 2.95
C THR A 13 -16.54 6.84 1.47
N ASN A 14 -16.50 8.13 1.09
CA ASN A 14 -16.39 8.56 -0.30
C ASN A 14 -14.95 8.58 -0.78
N ILE A 15 -14.65 7.78 -1.81
CA ILE A 15 -13.35 7.72 -2.51
C ILE A 15 -12.77 9.10 -2.91
N ARG A 16 -13.54 10.18 -2.95
CA ARG A 16 -13.03 11.54 -3.20
C ARG A 16 -11.99 12.01 -2.18
N TYR A 17 -11.91 11.41 -0.98
CA TYR A 17 -10.89 11.81 -0.02
C TYR A 17 -9.45 11.57 -0.54
N ILE A 18 -9.22 10.54 -1.39
CA ILE A 18 -7.89 10.24 -1.97
C ILE A 18 -7.57 11.04 -3.24
N THR A 19 -8.44 11.97 -3.67
CA THR A 19 -8.22 12.78 -4.88
C THR A 19 -6.87 13.53 -4.92
N PRO A 20 -6.38 14.16 -3.84
CA PRO A 20 -5.08 14.86 -3.86
C PRO A 20 -3.93 13.91 -4.20
N LEU A 21 -3.93 12.73 -3.57
CA LEU A 21 -2.93 11.69 -3.80
C LEU A 21 -3.02 11.16 -5.23
N PHE A 22 -4.23 10.93 -5.75
CA PHE A 22 -4.43 10.52 -7.13
C PHE A 22 -3.89 11.54 -8.13
N LYS A 23 -4.13 12.85 -7.91
CA LYS A 23 -3.57 13.91 -8.77
C LYS A 23 -2.05 13.90 -8.76
N LEU A 24 -1.44 13.74 -7.58
CA LEU A 24 0.01 13.64 -7.45
C LEU A 24 0.55 12.39 -8.16
N CYS A 25 -0.09 11.24 -7.98
CA CYS A 25 0.28 10.00 -8.67
C CYS A 25 0.10 10.11 -10.19
N THR A 26 -0.90 10.83 -10.69
CA THR A 26 -1.06 11.12 -12.12
C THR A 26 0.05 12.02 -12.65
N LEU A 27 0.44 13.05 -11.88
CA LEU A 27 1.58 13.89 -12.24
C LEU A 27 2.85 13.04 -12.35
N LEU A 28 3.08 12.13 -11.41
CA LEU A 28 4.23 11.22 -11.43
C LEU A 28 4.08 10.03 -12.41
N CYS A 29 3.00 9.98 -13.20
CA CYS A 29 2.68 8.88 -14.11
C CYS A 29 2.53 7.49 -13.43
N ILE A 30 2.34 7.44 -12.12
CA ILE A 30 2.07 6.21 -11.37
C ILE A 30 0.72 5.62 -11.79
N ILE A 31 -0.30 6.48 -11.96
CA ILE A 31 -1.64 6.08 -12.40
C ILE A 31 -2.17 7.02 -13.48
N PRO A 32 -3.03 6.52 -14.40
CA PRO A 32 -3.72 7.39 -15.35
C PRO A 32 -4.66 8.39 -14.69
N PRO A 33 -4.93 9.54 -15.34
CA PRO A 33 -5.84 10.55 -14.83
C PRO A 33 -7.25 9.97 -14.63
N TYR A 34 -7.74 10.08 -13.40
CA TYR A 34 -9.07 9.61 -13.00
C TYR A 34 -9.99 10.80 -12.69
N ASP A 35 -11.13 10.86 -13.37
CA ASP A 35 -12.15 11.87 -13.12
C ASP A 35 -13.11 11.38 -12.03
N PHE A 36 -12.95 11.89 -10.80
CA PHE A 36 -13.81 11.57 -9.66
C PHE A 36 -15.25 12.12 -9.76
N ARG A 37 -15.55 12.98 -10.74
CA ARG A 37 -16.92 13.45 -11.00
C ARG A 37 -17.68 12.42 -11.84
N ASN A 38 -17.04 11.97 -12.92
CA ASN A 38 -17.62 11.03 -13.88
C ASN A 38 -17.32 9.56 -13.58
N TYR A 39 -16.44 9.29 -12.61
CA TYR A 39 -15.96 7.97 -12.20
C TYR A 39 -15.34 7.17 -13.37
N LYS A 40 -14.56 7.84 -14.21
CA LYS A 40 -13.93 7.23 -15.40
C LYS A 40 -12.49 7.70 -15.55
N PHE A 41 -11.65 6.83 -16.08
CA PHE A 41 -10.30 7.20 -16.53
C PHE A 41 -10.36 8.02 -17.83
N THR A 42 -9.56 9.08 -17.91
CA THR A 42 -9.52 10.01 -19.06
C THR A 42 -8.23 9.85 -19.85
N ILE A 43 -8.10 8.74 -20.60
CA ILE A 43 -6.89 8.48 -21.38
C ILE A 43 -6.96 9.18 -22.74
N CYS A 44 -6.55 10.44 -22.78
CA CYS A 44 -6.34 11.18 -24.01
C CYS A 44 -5.03 10.76 -24.71
N ILE A 45 -4.92 11.02 -26.02
CA ILE A 45 -3.69 10.74 -26.79
C ILE A 45 -2.46 11.45 -26.21
N LYS A 46 -2.64 12.68 -25.70
CA LYS A 46 -1.60 13.44 -24.97
C LYS A 46 -1.03 12.67 -23.78
N TYR A 47 -1.90 12.02 -22.99
CA TYR A 47 -1.47 11.23 -21.85
C TYR A 47 -0.74 9.95 -22.26
N ARG A 48 -1.13 9.34 -23.41
CA ARG A 48 -0.41 8.16 -23.95
C ARG A 48 1.01 8.50 -24.36
N ILE A 49 1.23 9.68 -24.94
CA ILE A 49 2.57 10.19 -25.26
C ILE A 49 3.33 10.49 -23.97
N TYR A 50 2.70 11.22 -23.03
CA TYR A 50 3.30 11.57 -21.73
C TYR A 50 3.86 10.35 -21.00
N ARG A 51 3.06 9.29 -20.82
CA ARG A 51 3.51 8.08 -20.13
C ARG A 51 4.64 7.33 -20.84
N ALA A 52 4.67 7.38 -22.18
CA ALA A 52 5.76 6.78 -22.95
C ALA A 52 7.05 7.57 -22.75
N LEU A 53 6.98 8.91 -22.77
CA LEU A 53 8.11 9.78 -22.47
C LEU A 53 8.63 9.58 -21.05
N VAL A 54 7.75 9.49 -20.05
CA VAL A 54 8.15 9.22 -18.66
C VAL A 54 8.83 7.84 -18.55
N LEU A 55 8.31 6.81 -19.22
CA LEU A 55 8.96 5.50 -19.21
C LEU A 55 10.35 5.53 -19.86
N VAL A 56 10.51 6.20 -21.01
CA VAL A 56 11.81 6.39 -21.66
C VAL A 56 12.76 7.18 -20.76
N PHE A 57 12.27 8.22 -20.09
CA PHE A 57 13.03 9.00 -19.12
C PHE A 57 13.48 8.13 -17.92
N LEU A 58 12.60 7.27 -17.40
CA LEU A 58 12.93 6.36 -16.31
C LEU A 58 13.96 5.29 -16.71
N LEU A 59 13.87 4.79 -17.94
CA LEU A 59 14.84 3.82 -18.47
C LEU A 59 16.20 4.47 -18.74
N GLY A 60 16.21 5.58 -19.48
CA GLY A 60 17.43 6.30 -19.83
C GLY A 60 18.13 6.91 -18.60
N GLY A 61 17.37 7.51 -17.70
CA GLY A 61 17.89 8.04 -16.44
C GLY A 61 18.47 6.94 -15.54
N ALA A 62 17.88 5.74 -15.56
CA ALA A 62 18.43 4.61 -14.80
C ALA A 62 19.74 4.09 -15.40
N VAL A 63 19.87 4.02 -16.72
CA VAL A 63 21.16 3.65 -17.33
C VAL A 63 22.21 4.71 -17.03
N TYR A 64 21.86 5.99 -17.17
CA TYR A 64 22.77 7.11 -16.88
C TYR A 64 23.21 7.14 -15.41
N CYS A 65 22.28 6.96 -14.47
CA CYS A 65 22.60 6.95 -13.05
C CYS A 65 23.47 5.73 -12.67
N PHE A 66 23.20 4.56 -13.25
CA PHE A 66 24.06 3.39 -13.06
C PHE A 66 25.50 3.63 -13.52
N ILE A 67 25.67 4.11 -14.76
CA ILE A 67 27.00 4.43 -15.31
C ILE A 67 27.70 5.49 -14.44
N SER A 68 26.97 6.52 -14.00
CA SER A 68 27.52 7.56 -13.15
C SER A 68 27.99 7.00 -11.79
N LYS A 69 27.22 6.12 -11.15
CA LYS A 69 27.63 5.46 -9.90
C LYS A 69 28.87 4.59 -10.09
N VAL A 70 28.94 3.84 -11.19
CA VAL A 70 30.13 3.05 -11.51
C VAL A 70 31.36 3.95 -11.65
N LEU A 71 31.24 5.06 -12.39
CA LEU A 71 32.38 5.95 -12.66
C LEU A 71 32.81 6.82 -11.48
N TYR A 72 31.89 7.22 -10.61
CA TYR A 72 32.17 8.23 -9.57
C TYR A 72 32.12 7.69 -8.13
N THR A 73 31.47 6.56 -7.91
CA THR A 73 31.17 6.07 -6.55
C THR A 73 31.80 4.72 -6.27
N PHE A 74 31.80 3.79 -7.22
CA PHE A 74 32.22 2.41 -6.96
C PHE A 74 33.74 2.27 -6.70
N ASP A 75 34.55 3.15 -7.28
CA ASP A 75 36.00 3.16 -7.00
C ASP A 75 36.32 3.61 -5.56
N MET A 76 35.36 4.24 -4.86
CA MET A 76 35.55 4.76 -3.49
C MET A 76 35.11 3.78 -2.40
N ILE A 77 34.51 2.65 -2.75
CA ILE A 77 33.82 1.77 -1.81
C ILE A 77 34.27 0.31 -2.01
N GLN A 78 34.26 -0.50 -0.95
CA GLN A 78 34.56 -1.93 -1.02
C GLN A 78 33.63 -2.72 -1.95
N ASN A 79 34.16 -3.78 -2.58
CA ASN A 79 33.44 -4.62 -3.54
C ASN A 79 32.14 -5.23 -2.99
N THR A 80 32.12 -5.62 -1.71
CA THR A 80 30.93 -6.18 -1.05
C THR A 80 29.78 -5.17 -1.04
N VAL A 81 30.07 -3.94 -0.60
CA VAL A 81 29.14 -2.82 -0.56
C VAL A 81 28.70 -2.41 -1.96
N VAL A 82 29.59 -2.49 -2.97
CA VAL A 82 29.23 -2.27 -4.38
C VAL A 82 28.18 -3.27 -4.84
N VAL A 83 28.34 -4.57 -4.56
CA VAL A 83 27.36 -5.60 -4.95
C VAL A 83 26.00 -5.34 -4.31
N VAL A 84 25.94 -5.02 -3.02
CA VAL A 84 24.68 -4.75 -2.32
C VAL A 84 24.05 -3.45 -2.82
N ASN A 85 24.84 -2.41 -3.10
CA ASN A 85 24.35 -1.18 -3.73
C ASN A 85 23.79 -1.39 -5.14
N VAL A 86 24.43 -2.23 -5.95
CA VAL A 86 23.92 -2.61 -7.28
C VAL A 86 22.58 -3.32 -7.15
N LEU A 87 22.45 -4.24 -6.19
CA LEU A 87 21.18 -4.93 -5.92
C LEU A 87 20.09 -3.94 -5.48
N ALA A 88 20.40 -3.05 -4.54
CA ALA A 88 19.50 -2.00 -4.08
C ALA A 88 19.05 -1.15 -5.27
N TYR A 89 19.99 -0.69 -6.09
CA TYR A 89 19.73 0.13 -7.26
C TYR A 89 18.83 -0.56 -8.29
N ILE A 90 19.13 -1.82 -8.64
CA ILE A 90 18.31 -2.61 -9.59
C ILE A 90 16.90 -2.77 -9.03
N SER A 91 16.77 -3.15 -7.76
CA SER A 91 15.45 -3.32 -7.13
C SER A 91 14.65 -2.02 -7.14
N PHE A 92 15.33 -0.90 -6.90
CA PHE A 92 14.74 0.42 -6.87
C PHE A 92 14.26 0.89 -8.24
N PHE A 93 15.08 0.68 -9.27
CA PHE A 93 14.71 0.89 -10.66
C PHE A 93 13.49 0.04 -11.05
N LEU A 94 13.50 -1.25 -10.68
CA LEU A 94 12.38 -2.15 -10.98
C LEU A 94 11.08 -1.65 -10.34
N ILE A 95 11.08 -1.13 -9.11
CA ILE A 95 9.87 -0.55 -8.49
C ILE A 95 9.26 0.56 -9.38
N ASN A 96 10.10 1.48 -9.87
CA ASN A 96 9.66 2.61 -10.69
C ASN A 96 9.13 2.14 -12.05
N VAL A 97 9.82 1.20 -12.70
CA VAL A 97 9.37 0.65 -13.99
C VAL A 97 8.11 -0.18 -13.83
N THR A 98 8.05 -1.11 -12.86
CA THR A 98 6.89 -2.00 -12.67
C THR A 98 5.65 -1.22 -12.29
N SER A 99 5.77 -0.15 -11.49
CA SER A 99 4.62 0.67 -11.09
C SER A 99 4.03 1.46 -12.26
N VAL A 100 4.87 2.12 -13.07
CA VAL A 100 4.40 2.84 -14.27
C VAL A 100 3.84 1.86 -15.30
N THR A 101 4.55 0.75 -15.58
CA THR A 101 4.14 -0.22 -16.59
C THR A 101 2.87 -0.98 -16.19
N SER A 102 2.75 -1.40 -14.93
CA SER A 102 1.61 -2.19 -14.47
C SER A 102 0.31 -1.38 -14.53
N ALA A 103 0.24 -0.22 -13.88
CA ALA A 103 -1.00 0.55 -13.81
C ALA A 103 -1.40 1.19 -15.16
N ASN A 104 -0.44 1.58 -16.00
CA ASN A 104 -0.73 2.27 -17.26
C ASN A 104 -0.84 1.36 -18.48
N PHE A 105 -0.17 0.20 -18.50
CA PHE A 105 -0.10 -0.66 -19.68
C PHE A 105 -0.69 -2.04 -19.40
N ASN A 106 -0.01 -2.85 -18.59
CA ASN A 106 -0.32 -4.28 -18.47
C ASN A 106 -1.63 -4.54 -17.76
N ASN A 107 -1.89 -3.82 -16.66
CA ASN A 107 -2.99 -4.04 -15.74
C ASN A 107 -4.00 -2.89 -15.71
N PHE A 108 -4.00 -2.02 -16.73
CA PHE A 108 -4.96 -0.90 -16.79
C PHE A 108 -6.41 -1.36 -16.69
N LYS A 109 -6.78 -2.47 -17.37
CA LYS A 109 -8.13 -3.06 -17.27
C LYS A 109 -8.47 -3.50 -15.83
N SER A 110 -7.50 -4.01 -15.10
CA SER A 110 -7.68 -4.40 -13.69
C SER A 110 -7.84 -3.18 -12.79
N LEU A 111 -7.11 -2.10 -13.06
CA LEU A 111 -7.25 -0.82 -12.36
C LEU A 111 -8.62 -0.16 -12.62
N ASP A 112 -9.09 -0.18 -13.86
CA ASP A 112 -10.43 0.30 -14.21
C ASP A 112 -11.52 -0.50 -13.49
N LYS A 113 -11.43 -1.85 -13.50
CA LYS A 113 -12.34 -2.71 -12.74
C LYS A 113 -12.27 -2.45 -11.24
N PHE A 114 -11.08 -2.29 -10.67
CA PHE A 114 -10.90 -1.95 -9.26
C PHE A 114 -11.63 -0.67 -8.90
N MET A 115 -11.44 0.41 -9.66
CA MET A 115 -12.07 1.70 -9.38
C MET A 115 -13.59 1.67 -9.59
N ASN A 116 -14.07 0.99 -10.63
CA ASN A 116 -15.50 0.87 -10.91
C ASN A 116 -16.22 0.05 -9.83
N GLU A 117 -15.61 -1.05 -9.36
CA GLU A 117 -16.15 -1.86 -8.26
C GLU A 117 -16.14 -1.06 -6.95
N LEU A 118 -15.08 -0.29 -6.70
CA LEU A 118 -14.97 0.58 -5.52
C LEU A 118 -16.10 1.63 -5.48
N VAL A 119 -16.37 2.30 -6.61
CA VAL A 119 -17.47 3.27 -6.72
C VAL A 119 -18.84 2.58 -6.60
N SER A 120 -19.00 1.39 -7.19
CA SER A 120 -20.22 0.60 -7.10
C SER A 120 -20.54 0.24 -5.65
N ILE A 121 -19.54 -0.21 -4.90
CA ILE A 121 -19.66 -0.51 -3.47
C ILE A 121 -19.95 0.76 -2.68
N ASP A 122 -19.29 1.88 -2.96
CA ASP A 122 -19.55 3.15 -2.27
C ASP A 122 -21.00 3.60 -2.45
N ARG A 123 -21.54 3.50 -3.66
CA ARG A 123 -22.95 3.84 -3.92
C ARG A 123 -23.90 2.94 -3.12
N LYS A 124 -23.60 1.64 -3.05
CA LYS A 124 -24.38 0.69 -2.23
C LYS A 124 -24.29 1.06 -0.75
N LEU A 125 -23.09 1.23 -0.21
CA LEU A 125 -22.86 1.59 1.20
C LEU A 125 -23.48 2.93 1.58
N LEU A 126 -23.43 3.94 0.71
CA LEU A 126 -24.07 5.23 0.92
C LEU A 126 -25.60 5.14 0.89
N ALA A 127 -26.18 4.28 0.05
CA ALA A 127 -27.62 4.04 0.08
C ALA A 127 -28.07 3.42 1.42
N TYR A 128 -27.19 2.68 2.10
CA TYR A 128 -27.48 2.09 3.41
C TYR A 128 -27.32 3.07 4.59
N HIS A 129 -26.41 4.03 4.49
CA HIS A 129 -26.05 4.92 5.59
C HIS A 129 -26.62 6.34 5.36
N ILE A 130 -27.73 6.66 6.03
CA ILE A 130 -28.54 7.87 5.75
C ILE A 130 -27.81 9.21 6.02
N THR A 131 -26.77 9.26 6.85
CA THR A 131 -26.10 10.54 7.13
C THR A 131 -24.68 10.35 7.60
N ASN A 132 -23.73 10.79 6.77
CA ASN A 132 -22.67 11.68 7.25
C ASN A 132 -22.14 12.48 6.05
N LYS A 133 -22.24 13.81 6.14
CA LYS A 133 -21.63 14.72 5.18
C LYS A 133 -20.13 14.42 5.13
N THR A 134 -19.67 14.01 3.95
CA THR A 134 -18.28 13.64 3.69
C THR A 134 -17.45 14.91 3.67
N LYS A 135 -16.86 15.25 4.82
CA LYS A 135 -15.97 16.39 4.94
C LYS A 135 -14.58 15.83 4.67
N THR A 136 -14.04 16.10 3.48
CA THR A 136 -12.70 15.68 3.06
C THR A 136 -11.75 15.70 4.25
N SER A 137 -11.30 14.53 4.65
CA SER A 137 -10.46 14.37 5.83
C SER A 137 -9.20 15.24 5.74
N THR A 138 -9.19 16.35 6.50
CA THR A 138 -8.02 17.24 6.67
C THR A 138 -6.78 16.47 7.12
N TRP A 139 -6.99 15.32 7.77
CA TRP A 139 -5.93 14.40 8.16
C TRP A 139 -5.13 13.84 7.00
N LEU A 140 -5.75 13.47 5.87
CA LEU A 140 -4.99 12.95 4.74
C LEU A 140 -4.08 14.05 4.16
N TRP A 141 -4.55 15.28 4.08
CA TRP A 141 -3.74 16.41 3.65
C TRP A 141 -2.55 16.65 4.57
N LEU A 142 -2.78 16.61 5.88
CA LEU A 142 -1.71 16.73 6.87
C LEU A 142 -0.70 15.58 6.75
N GLU A 143 -1.17 14.34 6.58
CA GLU A 143 -0.34 13.15 6.40
C GLU A 143 0.52 13.27 5.13
N ILE A 144 -0.06 13.66 4.00
CA ILE A 144 0.66 13.90 2.74
C ILE A 144 1.69 15.00 2.97
N PHE A 145 1.30 16.16 3.52
CA PHE A 145 2.18 17.29 3.75
C PHE A 145 3.38 16.92 4.64
N LEU A 146 3.14 16.27 5.78
CA LEU A 146 4.20 15.85 6.70
C LEU A 146 5.18 14.89 6.03
N ASN A 147 4.68 13.92 5.26
CA ASN A 147 5.55 13.01 4.50
C ASN A 147 6.41 13.76 3.47
N HIS A 148 5.87 14.78 2.80
CA HIS A 148 6.65 15.58 1.85
C HIS A 148 7.74 16.40 2.55
N VAL A 149 7.45 16.97 3.71
CA VAL A 149 8.44 17.71 4.51
C VAL A 149 9.59 16.81 4.94
N VAL A 150 9.29 15.61 5.46
CA VAL A 150 10.32 14.64 5.85
C VAL A 150 11.16 14.20 4.66
N LEU A 151 10.51 13.81 3.55
CA LEU A 151 11.22 13.42 2.32
C LEU A 151 12.11 14.54 1.78
N PHE A 152 11.59 15.76 1.72
CA PHE A 152 12.33 16.90 1.23
C PHE A 152 13.56 17.19 2.09
N PHE A 153 13.43 17.11 3.42
CA PHE A 153 14.55 17.25 4.34
C PHE A 153 15.63 16.18 4.08
N VAL A 154 15.25 14.91 3.96
CA VAL A 154 16.20 13.83 3.71
C VAL A 154 16.86 13.97 2.33
N MET A 155 16.12 14.38 1.29
CA MET A 155 16.68 14.61 -0.05
C MET A 155 17.63 15.81 -0.11
N LEU A 156 17.32 16.89 0.64
CA LEU A 156 18.23 18.01 0.77
C LEU A 156 19.51 17.58 1.48
N PHE A 157 19.39 16.83 2.58
CA PHE A 157 20.54 16.31 3.31
C PHE A 157 21.41 15.41 2.41
N ASP A 158 20.80 14.45 1.68
CA ASP A 158 21.43 13.60 0.68
C ASP A 158 22.21 14.43 -0.37
N GLY A 159 21.51 15.40 -0.99
CA GLY A 159 22.10 16.26 -2.01
C GLY A 159 23.25 17.12 -1.50
N THR A 160 23.13 17.68 -0.29
CA THR A 160 24.20 18.49 0.32
C THR A 160 25.43 17.66 0.65
N LEU A 161 25.24 16.45 1.18
CA LEU A 161 26.34 15.60 1.60
C LEU A 161 27.15 15.11 0.40
N TRP A 162 26.47 14.65 -0.65
CA TRP A 162 27.14 14.25 -1.87
C TRP A 162 27.78 15.42 -2.62
N TYR A 163 27.15 16.60 -2.62
CA TYR A 163 27.77 17.80 -3.21
C TYR A 163 29.11 18.14 -2.54
N LEU A 164 29.16 18.04 -1.20
CA LEU A 164 30.38 18.26 -0.42
C LEU A 164 31.41 17.14 -0.62
N ALA A 165 30.96 15.89 -0.76
CA ALA A 165 31.83 14.74 -1.00
C ALA A 165 32.45 14.75 -2.42
N SER A 166 31.76 15.33 -3.40
CA SER A 166 32.23 15.43 -4.80
C SER A 166 33.02 16.71 -5.10
N ASP A 167 33.71 17.28 -4.11
CA ASP A 167 34.49 18.53 -4.24
C ASP A 167 33.68 19.68 -4.90
N ASN A 168 32.44 19.87 -4.44
CA ASN A 168 31.51 20.90 -4.94
C ASN A 168 31.10 20.73 -6.42
N LYS A 169 31.26 19.52 -6.99
CA LYS A 169 30.71 19.19 -8.31
C LYS A 169 29.30 18.65 -8.15
N PHE A 170 28.34 19.33 -8.77
CA PHE A 170 26.96 18.85 -8.81
C PHE A 170 26.82 17.75 -9.86
N HIS A 171 26.38 16.57 -9.43
CA HIS A 171 26.08 15.45 -10.33
C HIS A 171 24.57 15.29 -10.54
N PHE A 172 24.15 15.38 -11.80
CA PHE A 172 22.73 15.31 -12.18
C PHE A 172 22.06 13.96 -11.80
N TYR A 173 22.84 12.87 -11.72
CA TYR A 173 22.30 11.56 -11.35
C TYR A 173 21.67 11.55 -9.95
N MET A 174 22.17 12.38 -9.02
CA MET A 174 21.63 12.48 -7.66
C MET A 174 20.20 13.00 -7.63
N LEU A 175 19.92 14.04 -8.44
CA LEU A 175 18.57 14.58 -8.57
C LEU A 175 17.61 13.53 -9.12
N TYR A 176 18.07 12.77 -10.11
CA TYR A 176 17.29 11.70 -10.70
C TYR A 176 17.00 10.57 -9.71
N GLU A 177 18.00 10.13 -8.94
CA GLU A 177 17.84 9.13 -7.89
C GLU A 177 16.85 9.60 -6.81
N ASN A 178 16.96 10.85 -6.35
CA ASN A 178 16.01 11.43 -5.41
C ASN A 178 14.59 11.53 -5.96
N LEU A 179 14.44 11.84 -7.25
CA LEU A 179 13.12 11.83 -7.92
C LEU A 179 12.52 10.42 -7.92
N GLN A 180 13.32 9.39 -8.17
CA GLN A 180 12.86 8.01 -8.07
C GLN A 180 12.48 7.65 -6.62
N LYS A 181 13.29 8.04 -5.61
CA LYS A 181 13.00 7.87 -4.15
C LYS A 181 11.65 8.48 -3.79
N TYR A 182 11.42 9.69 -4.26
CA TYR A 182 10.13 10.36 -4.13
C TYR A 182 8.99 9.58 -4.78
N HIS A 183 9.16 9.15 -6.03
CA HIS A 183 8.16 8.40 -6.77
C HIS A 183 7.74 7.10 -6.05
N THR A 184 8.71 6.30 -5.59
CA THR A 184 8.45 5.08 -4.80
C THR A 184 7.69 5.39 -3.51
N HIS A 185 8.05 6.46 -2.80
CA HIS A 185 7.36 6.81 -1.56
C HIS A 185 5.90 7.23 -1.80
N ILE A 186 5.63 8.05 -2.81
CA ILE A 186 4.26 8.45 -3.19
C ILE A 186 3.43 7.24 -3.64
N LEU A 187 4.03 6.33 -4.41
CA LEU A 187 3.40 5.08 -4.81
C LEU A 187 3.00 4.21 -3.61
N SER A 188 3.91 4.01 -2.66
CA SER A 188 3.61 3.21 -1.47
C SER A 188 2.54 3.88 -0.61
N HIS A 189 2.54 5.22 -0.54
CA HIS A 189 1.48 5.97 0.13
C HIS A 189 0.11 5.77 -0.54
N LEU A 190 0.06 5.74 -1.88
CA LEU A 190 -1.15 5.39 -2.62
C LEU A 190 -1.63 3.98 -2.27
N MET A 191 -0.72 2.99 -2.30
CA MET A 191 -1.04 1.60 -1.99
C MET A 191 -1.60 1.44 -0.58
N VAL A 192 -0.94 2.01 0.44
CA VAL A 192 -1.42 2.00 1.83
C VAL A 192 -2.82 2.60 1.93
N ASN A 193 -3.05 3.77 1.31
CA ASN A 193 -4.37 4.41 1.37
C ASN A 193 -5.46 3.60 0.67
N LEU A 194 -5.16 2.92 -0.44
CA LEU A 194 -6.10 2.01 -1.09
C LEU A 194 -6.44 0.81 -0.20
N ILE A 195 -5.45 0.23 0.49
CA ILE A 195 -5.69 -0.88 1.44
C ILE A 195 -6.55 -0.39 2.62
N ILE A 196 -6.26 0.79 3.19
CA ILE A 196 -7.10 1.39 4.26
C ILE A 196 -8.54 1.61 3.76
N CYS A 197 -8.69 2.04 2.50
CA CYS A 197 -9.98 2.22 1.85
C CYS A 197 -10.80 0.91 1.84
N LEU A 198 -10.16 -0.22 1.55
CA LEU A 198 -10.77 -1.55 1.60
C LEU A 198 -11.14 -1.96 3.03
N LYS A 199 -10.21 -1.82 4.00
CA LYS A 199 -10.46 -2.10 5.42
C LYS A 199 -11.71 -1.41 5.93
N HIS A 200 -11.83 -0.11 5.63
CA HIS A 200 -12.97 0.68 6.08
C HIS A 200 -14.30 0.14 5.53
N ARG A 201 -14.31 -0.32 4.28
CA ARG A 201 -15.51 -0.88 3.64
C ARG A 201 -15.87 -2.25 4.17
N TYR A 202 -14.90 -3.12 4.43
CA TYR A 202 -15.16 -4.38 5.15
C TYR A 202 -15.82 -4.10 6.50
N ARG A 203 -15.29 -3.15 7.26
CA ARG A 203 -15.85 -2.77 8.56
C ARG A 203 -17.29 -2.26 8.47
N ILE A 204 -17.59 -1.40 7.49
CA ILE A 204 -18.97 -0.94 7.27
C ILE A 204 -19.87 -2.10 6.86
N ALA A 205 -19.43 -2.95 5.93
CA ALA A 205 -20.20 -4.11 5.51
C ALA A 205 -20.49 -5.07 6.67
N ASN A 206 -19.52 -5.28 7.58
CA ASN A 206 -19.70 -6.05 8.81
C ASN A 206 -20.74 -5.42 9.74
N ASN A 207 -20.70 -4.11 9.93
CA ASN A 207 -21.71 -3.40 10.74
C ASN A 207 -23.10 -3.49 10.11
N LEU A 208 -23.21 -3.30 8.79
CA LEU A 208 -24.48 -3.42 8.06
C LEU A 208 -25.05 -4.84 8.13
N LEU A 209 -24.20 -5.86 8.04
CA LEU A 209 -24.61 -7.26 8.21
C LEU A 209 -25.20 -7.48 9.61
N ALA A 210 -24.53 -6.95 10.65
CA ALA A 210 -24.98 -7.06 12.03
C ALA A 210 -26.31 -6.30 12.28
N GLU A 211 -26.48 -5.12 11.70
CA GLU A 211 -27.70 -4.32 11.82
C GLU A 211 -28.88 -4.95 11.07
N ALA A 212 -28.65 -5.49 9.87
CA ALA A 212 -29.69 -6.11 9.04
C ALA A 212 -30.38 -7.30 9.75
N VAL A 213 -29.64 -8.04 10.59
CA VAL A 213 -30.22 -9.14 11.37
C VAL A 213 -30.90 -8.64 12.64
N LYS A 214 -30.31 -7.69 13.38
CA LYS A 214 -30.92 -7.14 14.60
C LYS A 214 -32.27 -6.46 14.37
N GLN A 215 -32.43 -5.73 13.26
CA GLN A 215 -33.70 -5.06 12.95
C GLN A 215 -34.83 -6.06 12.66
N ARG A 216 -34.52 -7.30 12.26
CA ARG A 216 -35.51 -8.36 12.02
C ARG A 216 -36.17 -8.85 13.31
N ASP A 217 -35.40 -8.95 14.41
CA ASP A 217 -35.92 -9.39 15.71
C ASP A 217 -36.93 -8.39 16.30
N VAL A 218 -36.71 -7.09 16.10
CA VAL A 218 -37.59 -6.03 16.65
C VAL A 218 -38.93 -5.95 15.90
N VAL A 219 -38.93 -6.17 14.58
CA VAL A 219 -40.16 -6.17 13.75
C VAL A 219 -41.04 -7.40 14.02
N ASN A 220 -40.44 -8.54 14.40
CA ASN A 220 -41.21 -9.71 14.82
C ASN A 220 -41.88 -9.55 16.19
N ILE A 221 -41.34 -8.70 17.08
CA ILE A 221 -41.87 -8.47 18.43
C ILE A 221 -42.88 -7.30 18.46
N SER A 222 -42.76 -6.32 17.57
CA SER A 222 -43.61 -5.13 17.56
C SER A 222 -44.29 -4.89 16.21
N THR A 223 -45.61 -5.12 16.19
CA THR A 223 -46.60 -4.56 15.26
C THR A 223 -46.78 -5.15 13.85
N LYS A 224 -47.92 -5.85 13.73
CA LYS A 224 -48.78 -6.04 12.54
C LYS A 224 -49.37 -4.73 11.99
N ILE A 225 -48.79 -3.56 12.28
CA ILE A 225 -49.40 -2.25 12.01
C ILE A 225 -48.43 -1.37 11.21
N LEU A 226 -48.70 -1.31 9.90
CA LEU A 226 -48.52 -0.15 9.03
C LEU A 226 -47.15 0.53 8.91
N PHE A 227 -46.03 -0.18 9.04
CA PHE A 227 -44.76 0.32 8.51
C PHE A 227 -44.68 0.06 7.00
N LYS A 228 -44.60 1.14 6.21
CA LYS A 228 -44.24 1.12 4.78
C LYS A 228 -43.09 0.13 4.55
N PRO A 229 -43.16 -0.75 3.55
CA PRO A 229 -42.16 -1.77 3.32
C PRO A 229 -40.85 -1.09 2.93
N TYR A 230 -39.96 -0.86 3.90
CA TYR A 230 -38.54 -0.56 3.69
C TYR A 230 -37.80 -1.84 3.22
N LYS A 231 -38.49 -2.69 2.44
CA LYS A 231 -38.36 -4.15 2.43
C LYS A 231 -37.35 -4.67 1.40
N ASP A 232 -36.85 -3.84 0.49
CA ASP A 232 -35.92 -4.28 -0.56
C ASP A 232 -34.48 -3.76 -0.41
N VAL A 233 -34.24 -2.81 0.48
CA VAL A 233 -32.91 -2.20 0.59
C VAL A 233 -31.97 -3.13 1.37
N TYR A 234 -32.35 -3.57 2.58
CA TYR A 234 -31.47 -4.26 3.54
C TYR A 234 -31.47 -5.81 3.43
N THR A 235 -31.35 -6.37 2.23
CA THR A 235 -31.23 -7.84 2.12
C THR A 235 -29.80 -8.29 2.41
N VAL A 236 -29.64 -9.37 3.19
CA VAL A 236 -28.34 -10.00 3.46
C VAL A 236 -27.61 -10.38 2.16
N LYS A 237 -28.36 -10.77 1.12
CA LYS A 237 -27.85 -10.99 -0.24
C LYS A 237 -27.12 -9.77 -0.82
N ASN A 238 -27.61 -8.56 -0.60
CA ASN A 238 -26.93 -7.36 -1.07
C ASN A 238 -25.61 -7.11 -0.33
N VAL A 239 -25.56 -7.41 0.96
CA VAL A 239 -24.35 -7.31 1.78
C VAL A 239 -23.32 -8.37 1.37
N ILE A 240 -23.75 -9.61 1.08
CA ILE A 240 -22.90 -10.67 0.52
C ILE A 240 -22.28 -10.21 -0.81
N LYS A 241 -23.06 -9.60 -1.71
CA LYS A 241 -22.55 -9.04 -2.97
C LYS A 241 -21.48 -7.97 -2.74
N ILE A 242 -21.57 -7.19 -1.65
CA ILE A 242 -20.53 -6.21 -1.28
C ILE A 242 -19.25 -6.94 -0.88
N PHE A 243 -19.32 -7.98 -0.03
CA PHE A 243 -18.14 -8.76 0.36
C PHE A 243 -17.45 -9.44 -0.83
N ILE A 244 -18.24 -10.01 -1.76
CA ILE A 244 -17.69 -10.58 -3.00
C ILE A 244 -16.95 -9.51 -3.81
N GLY A 245 -17.53 -8.32 -3.94
CA GLY A 245 -16.88 -7.19 -4.62
C GLY A 245 -15.59 -6.74 -3.92
N LEU A 246 -15.58 -6.68 -2.59
CA LEU A 246 -14.40 -6.37 -1.79
C LEU A 246 -13.27 -7.39 -1.98
N ASN A 247 -13.59 -8.69 -1.98
CA ASN A 247 -12.62 -9.75 -2.21
C ASN A 247 -12.01 -9.64 -3.63
N ARG A 248 -12.84 -9.39 -4.65
CA ARG A 248 -12.36 -9.16 -6.03
C ARG A 248 -11.44 -7.94 -6.13
N MET A 249 -11.69 -6.89 -5.35
CA MET A 249 -10.81 -5.71 -5.34
C MET A 249 -9.42 -6.04 -4.79
N ILE A 250 -9.29 -6.94 -3.81
CA ILE A 250 -7.98 -7.42 -3.35
C ILE A 250 -7.26 -8.17 -4.49
N GLU A 251 -7.98 -9.01 -5.25
CA GLU A 251 -7.39 -9.68 -6.42
C GLU A 251 -6.92 -8.68 -7.49
N TYR A 252 -7.71 -7.65 -7.78
CA TYR A 252 -7.29 -6.60 -8.71
C TYR A 252 -6.09 -5.82 -8.18
N PHE A 253 -6.06 -5.52 -6.88
CA PHE A 253 -4.91 -4.88 -6.23
C PHE A 253 -3.64 -5.70 -6.42
N ASN A 254 -3.68 -7.02 -6.16
CA ASN A 254 -2.54 -7.91 -6.34
C ASN A 254 -2.08 -7.97 -7.80
N LYS A 255 -3.02 -7.95 -8.77
CA LYS A 255 -2.66 -7.89 -10.20
C LYS A 255 -1.96 -6.58 -10.55
N ILE A 256 -2.41 -5.46 -9.99
CA ILE A 256 -1.84 -4.13 -10.28
C ILE A 256 -0.49 -3.94 -9.58
N TYR A 257 -0.37 -4.33 -8.31
CA TYR A 257 0.79 -3.96 -7.48
C TYR A 257 1.66 -5.15 -7.05
N GLY A 258 1.33 -6.39 -7.40
CA GLY A 258 2.04 -7.58 -6.91
C GLY A 258 3.53 -7.57 -7.22
N TRP A 259 3.93 -7.29 -8.47
CA TRP A 259 5.35 -7.19 -8.85
C TRP A 259 6.04 -6.02 -8.17
N THR A 260 5.35 -4.88 -8.07
CA THR A 260 5.86 -3.71 -7.35
C THR A 260 6.09 -4.01 -5.87
N LEU A 261 5.18 -4.73 -5.20
CA LEU A 261 5.33 -5.18 -3.82
C LEU A 261 6.56 -6.07 -3.63
N LEU A 262 6.80 -6.98 -4.57
CA LEU A 262 7.99 -7.83 -4.57
C LEU A 262 9.27 -6.99 -4.65
N CYS A 263 9.33 -6.04 -5.59
CA CYS A 263 10.50 -5.16 -5.73
C CYS A 263 10.67 -4.24 -4.52
N ILE A 264 9.58 -3.72 -3.92
CA ILE A 264 9.62 -2.97 -2.67
C ILE A 264 10.25 -3.81 -1.56
N HIS A 265 9.83 -5.08 -1.42
CA HIS A 265 10.36 -5.96 -0.39
C HIS A 265 11.87 -6.21 -0.55
N ILE A 266 12.32 -6.51 -1.78
CA ILE A 266 13.75 -6.67 -2.10
C ILE A 266 14.51 -5.38 -1.79
N ASN A 267 13.96 -4.22 -2.14
CA ASN A 267 14.59 -2.93 -1.87
C ASN A 267 14.70 -2.62 -0.37
N ILE A 268 13.73 -3.02 0.46
CA ILE A 268 13.82 -2.85 1.92
C ILE A 268 14.99 -3.68 2.46
N ILE A 269 15.10 -4.95 2.03
CA ILE A 269 16.23 -5.81 2.42
C ILE A 269 17.54 -5.16 1.98
N ALA A 270 17.67 -4.82 0.70
CA ALA A 270 18.90 -4.25 0.16
C ALA A 270 19.27 -2.92 0.82
N SER A 271 18.30 -2.03 1.09
CA SER A 271 18.56 -0.74 1.76
C SER A 271 19.05 -0.92 3.20
N LEU A 272 18.52 -1.91 3.93
CA LEU A 272 18.98 -2.23 5.27
C LEU A 272 20.38 -2.84 5.25
N LEU A 273 20.66 -3.73 4.29
CA LEU A 273 22.00 -4.30 4.10
C LEU A 273 23.02 -3.21 3.77
N VAL A 274 22.74 -2.35 2.79
CA VAL A 274 23.62 -1.20 2.48
C VAL A 274 23.90 -0.37 3.74
N SER A 275 22.87 -0.04 4.51
CA SER A 275 23.05 0.75 5.74
C SER A 275 23.91 0.05 6.79
N LEU A 276 23.79 -1.27 6.94
CA LEU A 276 24.58 -2.05 7.89
C LEU A 276 26.02 -2.22 7.41
N ASP A 277 26.23 -2.50 6.13
CA ASP A 277 27.56 -2.65 5.54
C ASP A 277 28.35 -1.35 5.67
N PHE A 278 27.71 -0.20 5.43
CA PHE A 278 28.33 1.10 5.66
C PHE A 278 28.75 1.29 7.13
N ILE A 279 27.91 0.91 8.10
CA ILE A 279 28.26 1.00 9.53
C ILE A 279 29.49 0.15 9.85
N ILE A 280 29.56 -1.07 9.31
CA ILE A 280 30.68 -2.00 9.54
C ILE A 280 31.95 -1.47 8.88
N GLU A 281 31.87 -1.00 7.64
CA GLU A 281 33.01 -0.42 6.91
C GLU A 281 33.59 0.77 7.69
N PHE A 282 32.75 1.70 8.16
CA PHE A 282 33.22 2.84 8.95
C PHE A 282 33.77 2.48 10.34
N SER A 283 33.43 1.30 10.87
CA SER A 283 34.01 0.77 12.11
C SER A 283 35.40 0.16 11.90
N SER A 284 35.74 -0.22 10.66
CA SER A 284 37.05 -0.75 10.30
C SER A 284 38.09 0.37 10.10
N GLU A 285 39.37 0.09 10.34
CA GLU A 285 40.42 1.11 10.44
C GLU A 285 40.86 1.79 9.11
N SER A 286 40.25 1.47 7.98
CA SER A 286 40.70 1.99 6.69
C SER A 286 39.58 2.61 5.89
N ASN A 287 39.51 3.95 5.78
CA ASN A 287 39.14 4.67 4.55
C ASN A 287 39.13 6.21 4.68
N ILE A 288 39.50 6.89 3.59
CA ILE A 288 39.57 8.36 3.41
C ILE A 288 38.22 9.06 3.66
N LEU A 289 37.09 8.38 3.39
CA LEU A 289 35.75 8.90 3.64
C LEU A 289 35.44 9.09 5.14
N ARG A 290 36.09 8.32 6.01
CA ARG A 290 35.92 8.38 7.48
C ARG A 290 36.40 9.71 8.05
N ASP A 291 37.51 10.23 7.54
CA ASP A 291 38.20 11.37 8.16
C ASP A 291 37.46 12.70 7.98
N LYS A 292 36.50 12.80 7.05
CA LYS A 292 35.82 14.07 6.73
C LYS A 292 34.31 14.07 6.93
N TYR A 293 33.58 13.01 6.55
CA TYR A 293 32.11 13.01 6.54
C TYR A 293 31.48 11.66 6.97
N GLY A 294 32.23 10.79 7.65
CA GLY A 294 31.80 9.41 7.88
C GLY A 294 30.51 9.29 8.69
N LEU A 295 30.37 10.08 9.77
CA LEU A 295 29.17 10.05 10.61
C LEU A 295 27.92 10.54 9.86
N GLU A 296 28.07 11.58 9.05
CA GLU A 296 27.00 12.15 8.25
C GLU A 296 26.48 11.14 7.22
N PHE A 297 27.36 10.37 6.59
CA PHE A 297 26.98 9.29 5.66
C PHE A 297 26.28 8.13 6.38
N ILE A 298 26.75 7.72 7.56
CA ILE A 298 26.07 6.69 8.37
C ILE A 298 24.65 7.16 8.73
N LEU A 299 24.49 8.41 9.17
CA LEU A 299 23.19 8.98 9.49
C LEU A 299 22.27 9.00 8.27
N LEU A 300 22.79 9.44 7.11
CA LEU A 300 22.04 9.47 5.85
C LEU A 300 21.55 8.08 5.44
N MET A 301 22.43 7.08 5.43
CA MET A 301 22.08 5.71 5.05
C MET A 301 21.07 5.10 6.03
N SER A 302 21.24 5.38 7.33
CA SER A 302 20.31 4.96 8.37
C SER A 302 18.93 5.61 8.24
N MET A 303 18.87 6.90 7.84
CA MET A 303 17.59 7.57 7.58
C MET A 303 16.84 6.95 6.39
N TRP A 304 17.53 6.67 5.29
CA TRP A 304 16.93 6.02 4.12
C TRP A 304 16.45 4.59 4.43
N SER A 305 17.26 3.80 5.15
CA SER A 305 16.93 2.43 5.51
C SER A 305 15.77 2.37 6.52
N LEU A 306 15.75 3.27 7.52
CA LEU A 306 14.64 3.40 8.46
C LEU A 306 13.35 3.79 7.73
N MET A 307 13.40 4.72 6.77
CA MET A 307 12.21 5.10 6.01
C MET A 307 11.69 3.95 5.15
N ALA A 308 12.58 3.16 4.53
CA ALA A 308 12.21 1.95 3.80
C ALA A 308 11.56 0.91 4.72
N LEU A 309 12.11 0.70 5.92
CA LEU A 309 11.54 -0.20 6.92
C LEU A 309 10.17 0.26 7.40
N CYS A 310 10.00 1.55 7.71
CA CYS A 310 8.72 2.14 8.11
C CYS A 310 7.65 1.90 7.03
N LEU A 311 8.00 2.09 5.75
CA LEU A 311 7.11 1.81 4.63
C LEU A 311 6.68 0.35 4.59
N GLY A 312 7.62 -0.59 4.78
CA GLY A 312 7.32 -2.02 4.90
C GLY A 312 6.37 -2.33 6.05
N ILE A 313 6.61 -1.73 7.22
CA ILE A 313 5.76 -1.88 8.40
C ILE A 313 4.35 -1.36 8.14
N PHE A 314 4.21 -0.18 7.53
CA PHE A 314 2.89 0.38 7.22
C PHE A 314 2.11 -0.48 6.22
N LEU A 315 2.76 -0.98 5.17
CA LEU A 315 2.13 -1.90 4.21
C LEU A 315 1.66 -3.19 4.90
N ALA A 316 2.55 -3.87 5.61
CA ALA A 316 2.25 -5.11 6.32
C ALA A 316 1.15 -4.93 7.38
N SER A 317 1.25 -3.89 8.20
CA SER A 317 0.29 -3.59 9.26
C SER A 317 -1.10 -3.32 8.70
N THR A 318 -1.17 -2.52 7.64
CA THR A 318 -2.44 -2.16 7.00
C THR A 318 -3.05 -3.35 6.27
N ALA A 319 -2.25 -4.11 5.53
CA ALA A 319 -2.69 -5.33 4.85
C ALA A 319 -3.23 -6.35 5.86
N ASN A 320 -2.44 -6.71 6.87
CA ASN A 320 -2.86 -7.64 7.93
C ASN A 320 -4.13 -7.17 8.64
N SER A 321 -4.22 -5.87 8.98
CA SER A 321 -5.42 -5.35 9.62
C SER A 321 -6.66 -5.37 8.72
N THR A 322 -6.48 -5.27 7.40
CA THR A 322 -7.58 -5.39 6.44
C THR A 322 -8.05 -6.84 6.33
N ILE A 323 -7.11 -7.78 6.30
CA ILE A 323 -7.42 -9.22 6.26
C ILE A 323 -8.12 -9.65 7.54
N ASN A 324 -7.67 -9.18 8.71
CA ASN A 324 -8.37 -9.45 9.98
C ASN A 324 -9.82 -8.93 9.97
N GLU A 325 -10.07 -7.76 9.36
CA GLU A 325 -11.44 -7.24 9.22
C GLU A 325 -12.26 -8.05 8.22
N ALA A 326 -11.64 -8.53 7.13
CA ALA A 326 -12.30 -9.44 6.19
C ALA A 326 -12.66 -10.78 6.87
N GLN A 327 -11.77 -11.34 7.70
CA GLN A 327 -12.03 -12.56 8.47
C GLN A 327 -13.10 -12.35 9.56
N ASN A 328 -13.18 -11.15 10.13
CA ASN A 328 -14.23 -10.79 11.09
C ASN A 328 -15.65 -10.96 10.50
N THR A 329 -15.81 -10.92 9.17
CA THR A 329 -17.07 -11.24 8.47
C THR A 329 -17.60 -12.62 8.87
N SER A 330 -16.72 -13.61 8.98
CA SER A 330 -17.10 -14.96 9.40
C SER A 330 -17.60 -14.98 10.84
N ASN A 331 -16.86 -14.31 11.75
CA ASN A 331 -17.25 -14.20 13.16
C ASN A 331 -18.60 -13.50 13.33
N VAL A 332 -18.85 -12.42 12.58
CA VAL A 332 -20.14 -11.73 12.58
C VAL A 332 -21.23 -12.67 12.07
N SER A 333 -21.00 -13.36 10.95
CA SER A 333 -21.97 -14.29 10.37
C SER A 333 -22.35 -15.42 11.34
N TYR A 334 -21.37 -16.04 12.02
CA TYR A 334 -21.63 -17.06 13.03
C TYR A 334 -22.39 -16.54 14.26
N LYS A 335 -22.08 -15.33 14.73
CA LYS A 335 -22.86 -14.70 15.80
C LYS A 335 -24.30 -14.50 15.36
N LEU A 336 -24.52 -14.08 14.12
CA LEU A 336 -25.86 -13.86 13.57
C LEU A 336 -26.65 -15.17 13.40
N LEU A 337 -25.99 -16.28 13.08
CA LEU A 337 -26.61 -17.60 13.00
C LEU A 337 -27.22 -18.09 14.32
N GLN A 338 -26.76 -17.58 15.46
CA GLN A 338 -27.33 -17.90 16.78
C GLN A 338 -28.72 -17.28 16.98
N TYR A 339 -29.02 -16.19 16.28
CA TYR A 339 -30.33 -15.51 16.35
C TYR A 339 -31.34 -16.09 15.35
N VAL A 340 -30.91 -16.95 14.40
CA VAL A 340 -31.79 -17.58 13.41
C VAL A 340 -32.11 -19.01 13.84
N PRO A 341 -33.37 -19.34 14.19
CA PRO A 341 -33.72 -20.67 14.70
C PRO A 341 -33.40 -21.77 13.69
N PRO A 342 -32.71 -22.86 14.10
CA PRO A 342 -32.34 -23.95 13.19
C PRO A 342 -33.56 -24.70 12.62
N SER A 343 -34.68 -24.72 13.34
CA SER A 343 -35.91 -25.41 12.98
C SER A 343 -37.03 -24.46 12.55
N SER A 344 -36.71 -23.25 12.07
CA SER A 344 -37.76 -22.32 11.64
C SER A 344 -38.54 -22.90 10.46
N THR A 345 -39.87 -22.90 10.58
CA THR A 345 -40.80 -23.25 9.50
C THR A 345 -40.95 -22.13 8.48
N ASN A 346 -40.44 -20.93 8.77
CA ASN A 346 -40.48 -19.79 7.86
C ASN A 346 -39.42 -19.95 6.76
N PRO A 347 -39.81 -20.00 5.47
CA PRO A 347 -38.86 -20.15 4.37
C PRO A 347 -37.81 -19.03 4.32
N HIS A 348 -38.14 -17.81 4.75
CA HIS A 348 -37.20 -16.69 4.79
C HIS A 348 -36.15 -16.80 5.90
N ASP A 349 -36.42 -17.54 6.97
CA ASP A 349 -35.42 -17.78 8.02
C ASP A 349 -34.45 -18.87 7.56
N ARG A 350 -34.96 -19.89 6.86
CA ARG A 350 -34.14 -20.96 6.25
C ARG A 350 -33.17 -20.39 5.21
N GLU A 351 -33.69 -19.55 4.30
CA GLU A 351 -32.88 -18.88 3.28
C GLU A 351 -31.81 -17.96 3.90
N LEU A 352 -32.17 -17.18 4.92
CA LEU A 352 -31.20 -16.33 5.62
C LEU A 352 -30.10 -17.18 6.29
N ARG A 353 -30.49 -18.29 6.94
CA ARG A 353 -29.53 -19.20 7.59
C ARG A 353 -28.55 -19.77 6.57
N GLU A 354 -29.03 -20.19 5.41
CA GLU A 354 -28.22 -20.69 4.31
C GLU A 354 -27.25 -19.61 3.78
N ASP A 355 -27.76 -18.40 3.51
CA ASP A 355 -26.94 -17.26 3.07
C ASP A 355 -25.82 -16.92 4.08
N LEU A 356 -26.12 -16.92 5.39
CA LEU A 356 -25.14 -16.66 6.44
C LEU A 356 -24.11 -17.79 6.58
N LEU A 357 -24.54 -19.05 6.45
CA LEU A 357 -23.63 -20.19 6.44
C LEU A 357 -22.66 -20.11 5.27
N LEU A 358 -23.17 -19.88 4.05
CA LEU A 358 -22.35 -19.72 2.85
C LEU A 358 -21.37 -18.55 2.96
N LEU A 359 -21.83 -17.41 3.50
CA LEU A 359 -20.95 -16.25 3.72
C LEU A 359 -19.85 -16.56 4.74
N SER A 360 -20.19 -17.23 5.85
CA SER A 360 -19.22 -17.60 6.88
C SER A 360 -18.17 -18.56 6.33
N GLU A 361 -18.61 -19.57 5.57
CA GLU A 361 -17.74 -20.57 4.96
C GLU A 361 -16.83 -19.94 3.90
N GLN A 362 -17.37 -19.10 3.00
CA GLN A 362 -16.56 -18.38 2.02
C GLN A 362 -15.53 -17.47 2.67
N SER A 363 -15.91 -16.74 3.73
CA SER A 363 -15.02 -15.81 4.43
C SER A 363 -13.91 -16.54 5.18
N SER A 364 -14.22 -17.70 5.79
CA SER A 364 -13.25 -18.53 6.50
C SER A 364 -12.30 -19.28 5.56
N LEU A 365 -12.82 -19.93 4.51
CA LEU A 365 -12.03 -20.81 3.65
C LEU A 365 -11.28 -20.08 2.54
N ARG A 366 -11.82 -18.95 2.06
CA ARG A 366 -11.24 -18.16 0.97
C ARG A 366 -10.95 -16.75 1.42
N THR A 367 -10.23 -16.62 2.54
CA THR A 367 -9.78 -15.32 3.01
C THR A 367 -8.90 -14.68 1.93
N PRO A 368 -9.26 -13.49 1.40
CA PRO A 368 -8.40 -12.82 0.44
C PRO A 368 -7.10 -12.39 1.13
N CYS A 369 -5.98 -12.46 0.42
CA CYS A 369 -4.68 -12.03 0.94
C CYS A 369 -4.06 -11.01 -0.01
N PHE A 370 -3.35 -10.02 0.54
CA PHE A 370 -2.47 -9.17 -0.26
C PHE A 370 -1.19 -9.94 -0.55
N THR A 371 -0.81 -10.08 -1.81
CA THR A 371 0.34 -10.90 -2.20
C THR A 371 1.31 -10.15 -3.10
N ALA A 372 2.61 -10.41 -2.89
CA ALA A 372 3.68 -9.92 -3.75
C ALA A 372 3.86 -10.86 -4.95
N ALA A 373 3.10 -10.62 -6.03
CA ALA A 373 3.13 -11.42 -7.27
C ALA A 373 2.91 -12.93 -7.06
N GLY A 374 2.25 -13.33 -5.95
CA GLY A 374 2.02 -14.72 -5.58
C GLY A 374 3.17 -15.41 -4.84
N PHE A 375 4.30 -14.74 -4.60
CA PHE A 375 5.44 -15.31 -3.87
C PHE A 375 5.18 -15.43 -2.37
N PHE A 376 4.66 -14.36 -1.75
CA PHE A 376 4.37 -14.33 -0.31
C PHE A 376 3.23 -13.36 0.00
N ASN A 377 2.66 -13.52 1.20
CA ASN A 377 1.64 -12.62 1.75
C ASN A 377 2.30 -11.37 2.34
N VAL A 378 1.68 -10.21 2.13
CA VAL A 378 2.11 -8.95 2.73
C VAL A 378 1.48 -8.84 4.12
N ASP A 379 2.19 -9.35 5.12
CA ASP A 379 1.76 -9.41 6.51
C ASP A 379 2.95 -9.24 7.48
N TYR A 380 2.72 -9.46 8.79
CA TYR A 380 3.80 -9.39 9.77
C TYR A 380 4.83 -10.52 9.62
N THR A 381 4.44 -11.68 9.09
CA THR A 381 5.36 -12.81 8.82
C THR A 381 6.45 -12.36 7.85
N MET A 382 6.08 -11.64 6.79
CA MET A 382 7.04 -11.03 5.84
C MET A 382 8.10 -10.17 6.54
N LEU A 383 7.72 -9.37 7.56
CA LEU A 383 8.67 -8.53 8.30
C LEU A 383 9.62 -9.36 9.16
N PHE A 384 9.14 -10.40 9.82
CA PHE A 384 9.99 -11.29 10.60
C PHE A 384 10.96 -12.08 9.73
N THR A 385 10.51 -12.56 8.56
CA THR A 385 11.39 -13.19 7.57
C THR A 385 12.48 -12.23 7.10
N LEU A 386 12.12 -10.97 6.81
CA LEU A 386 13.08 -9.94 6.45
C LEU A 386 14.14 -9.71 7.52
N LEU A 387 13.73 -9.57 8.79
CA LEU A 387 14.66 -9.38 9.91
C LEU A 387 15.57 -10.61 10.10
N SER A 388 15.02 -11.82 9.93
CA SER A 388 15.80 -13.06 9.98
C SER A 388 16.86 -13.10 8.89
N SER A 389 16.50 -12.78 7.64
CA SER A 389 17.46 -12.78 6.52
C SER A 389 18.57 -11.76 6.71
N ILE A 390 18.25 -10.56 7.19
CA ILE A 390 19.25 -9.51 7.48
C ILE A 390 20.18 -9.95 8.61
N THR A 391 19.64 -10.53 9.68
CA THR A 391 20.44 -11.01 10.81
C THR A 391 21.40 -12.11 10.36
N SER A 392 20.92 -13.07 9.57
CA SER A 392 21.78 -14.13 9.01
C SER A 392 22.91 -13.58 8.14
N TYR A 393 22.61 -12.59 7.29
CA TYR A 393 23.63 -11.94 6.48
C TYR A 393 24.65 -11.17 7.33
N LEU A 394 24.19 -10.41 8.34
CA LEU A 394 25.06 -9.64 9.22
C LEU A 394 26.03 -10.54 10.01
N VAL A 395 25.57 -11.71 10.47
CA VAL A 395 26.45 -12.70 11.11
C VAL A 395 27.56 -13.15 10.16
N VAL A 396 27.21 -13.48 8.91
CA VAL A 396 28.18 -13.87 7.87
C VAL A 396 29.16 -12.72 7.61
N LEU A 397 28.67 -11.50 7.42
CA LEU A 397 29.53 -10.36 7.11
C LEU A 397 30.52 -10.08 8.24
N ILE A 398 30.07 -10.06 9.50
CA ILE A 398 30.95 -9.86 10.66
C ILE A 398 32.02 -10.95 10.73
N GLN A 399 31.66 -12.21 10.46
CA GLN A 399 32.60 -13.33 10.48
C GLN A 399 33.67 -13.25 9.39
N PHE A 400 33.35 -12.69 8.22
CA PHE A 400 34.28 -12.56 7.10
C PHE A 400 34.93 -11.16 7.00
N SER A 401 34.55 -10.21 7.85
CA SER A 401 35.17 -8.88 7.94
C SER A 401 36.38 -8.82 8.89
N ASN A 402 36.47 -9.77 9.83
CA ASN A 402 37.65 -10.04 10.65
C ASN A 402 38.54 -11.07 9.96
#